data_AF-D8R7Y5-F1
#
_entry.id   AF-D8R7Y5-F1
#
_cell.length_a   1.000
_cell.length_b   1.000
_cell.length_c   1.000
_cell.angle_alpha   90.00
_cell.angle_beta   90.00
_cell.angle_gamma   90.00
#
_symmetry.space_group_name_H-M   'P 1'
#
loop_
_entity.id
_entity.type
_entity.pdbx_description
1 polymer ?
#
loop_
_entity_poly.entity_id
_entity_poly.type
_entity_poly.pdbx_seq_one_letter_code
_entity_poly.pdbx_strand_id
1 'polypeptide(L)'
;MPSTATVGHQEPPRALDQLNLLIARNERESAQIALRPKISWACGGAVGHVQVHCRDFVSVSGDRWAIELLSVSLRRVVPILGVPDALVPVSMPTCQVSLLPGETSALWLSVHVPSSQTPGVYEGEMTFSAAKADAEFFVDEGEKLELRKMVETVAAKMDDTRQNPMELLEEVRQDLRHLLDHPALAHNGKMEIDEESLSLKLKISITVWDFVLPVTPTLPAVFGVSETVIEDRFNVEHGSSDWYNALDRHYQWLLQFRISPYFCRWGDNMRILAYTCPWPADHVKAEEYYSDPRLAAYAVPYAPVLSNSNAVKDLVTREIEILSTKEHWRKSYFYLWDEPLSSDQYDFIRTMSEEIRSIAPNTRILTTYYSGPSDVQYPPGSFEAFIKVPSFLRPHTQIFCTSEWVLGGREDLVKEIVAELQPDQREEWWTYVCMGPSDPHPNWHLGMRGTQQRGVLWRVWKEGGSGFLYWGTNCYEKSLCPAAEIRFRRGLPPGDGVLFYPGEVFTPGSSEPVSSVRLERVLSGLQDLEYLNLYASCFGKPASVALLEKCGVYLGPERYTQDHAAIDAMRTEIYCSCRSSS
;
A
#
# COMPACT_ATOMS: atom_id res chain seq x y z
N MET A 1 -14.37 -15.11 -0.11
CA MET A 1 -13.58 -15.01 -1.37
C MET A 1 -12.13 -14.63 -1.02
N PRO A 2 -11.11 -15.10 -1.76
CA PRO A 2 -9.72 -14.82 -1.42
C PRO A 2 -9.35 -13.34 -1.61
N SER A 3 -8.32 -12.87 -0.91
CA SER A 3 -7.79 -11.49 -1.05
C SER A 3 -7.28 -11.18 -2.47
N THR A 4 -6.89 -12.20 -3.24
CA THR A 4 -6.42 -12.03 -4.62
C THR A 4 -7.55 -11.86 -5.64
N ALA A 5 -8.82 -12.10 -5.27
CA ALA A 5 -9.95 -11.91 -6.15
C ALA A 5 -10.27 -10.42 -6.36
N THR A 6 -10.72 -10.04 -7.55
CA THR A 6 -11.24 -8.69 -7.83
C THR A 6 -12.76 -8.78 -7.89
N VAL A 7 -13.45 -8.21 -6.91
CA VAL A 7 -14.91 -8.34 -6.76
C VAL A 7 -15.62 -7.14 -7.37
N GLY A 8 -15.96 -7.24 -8.65
CA GLY A 8 -16.71 -6.19 -9.34
C GLY A 8 -18.18 -6.14 -8.93
N HIS A 9 -18.84 -5.01 -9.20
CA HIS A 9 -20.26 -4.79 -8.88
C HIS A 9 -21.22 -5.77 -9.59
N GLN A 10 -20.81 -6.38 -10.70
CA GLN A 10 -21.58 -7.43 -11.40
C GLN A 10 -21.18 -8.86 -11.03
N GLU A 11 -20.08 -9.04 -10.29
CA GLU A 11 -19.54 -10.36 -9.98
C GLU A 11 -20.51 -11.10 -9.05
N PRO A 12 -21.04 -12.28 -9.43
CA PRO A 12 -21.92 -13.02 -8.55
C PRO A 12 -21.15 -13.54 -7.32
N PRO A 13 -21.68 -13.38 -6.10
CA PRO A 13 -21.04 -13.97 -4.92
C PRO A 13 -21.04 -15.50 -5.02
N ARG A 14 -19.99 -16.12 -4.49
CA ARG A 14 -19.91 -17.58 -4.34
C ARG A 14 -20.88 -18.06 -3.26
N ALA A 15 -21.08 -19.38 -3.18
CA ALA A 15 -21.81 -19.99 -2.07
C ALA A 15 -21.20 -19.58 -0.71
N LEU A 16 -22.06 -19.43 0.29
CA LEU A 16 -21.63 -19.09 1.65
C LEU A 16 -20.98 -20.33 2.27
N ASP A 17 -19.65 -20.30 2.33
CA ASP A 17 -18.84 -21.33 2.98
C ASP A 17 -18.12 -20.75 4.21
N GLN A 18 -17.67 -21.64 5.09
CA GLN A 18 -16.82 -21.25 6.21
C GLN A 18 -15.52 -20.61 5.70
N LEU A 19 -15.16 -19.47 6.28
CA LEU A 19 -13.90 -18.80 6.00
C LEU A 19 -12.80 -19.42 6.87
N ASN A 20 -11.77 -20.00 6.25
CA ASN A 20 -10.60 -20.53 6.93
C ASN A 20 -9.40 -19.65 6.61
N LEU A 21 -8.72 -19.15 7.63
CA LEU A 21 -7.50 -18.35 7.51
C LEU A 21 -6.35 -19.07 8.19
N LEU A 22 -5.23 -19.19 7.47
CA LEU A 22 -3.98 -19.74 7.98
C LEU A 22 -3.03 -18.57 8.18
N ILE A 23 -2.59 -18.33 9.41
CA ILE A 23 -1.88 -17.10 9.76
C ILE A 23 -0.73 -17.40 10.74
N ALA A 24 0.47 -16.91 10.44
CA ALA A 24 1.58 -16.91 11.37
C ALA A 24 1.44 -15.81 12.43
N ARG A 25 2.22 -15.90 13.50
CA ARG A 25 2.29 -14.80 14.47
C ARG A 25 3.02 -13.61 13.85
N ASN A 26 2.60 -12.39 14.18
CA ASN A 26 3.07 -11.15 13.56
C ASN A 26 2.77 -11.03 12.05
N GLU A 27 1.67 -11.64 11.61
CA GLU A 27 1.20 -11.61 10.21
C GLU A 27 -0.17 -10.94 10.13
N ARG A 28 -0.48 -10.30 8.98
CA ARG A 28 -1.85 -9.90 8.64
C ARG A 28 -2.36 -10.67 7.43
N GLU A 29 -3.41 -11.45 7.60
CA GLU A 29 -4.08 -12.18 6.51
C GLU A 29 -5.42 -11.51 6.18
N SER A 30 -5.85 -11.60 4.92
CA SER A 30 -7.09 -10.95 4.49
C SER A 30 -7.98 -11.84 3.63
N ALA A 31 -9.28 -11.57 3.68
CA ALA A 31 -10.29 -12.18 2.83
C ALA A 31 -11.37 -11.17 2.44
N GLN A 32 -12.21 -11.54 1.49
CA GLN A 32 -13.30 -10.72 1.00
C GLN A 32 -14.64 -11.41 1.20
N ILE A 33 -15.61 -10.65 1.70
CA ILE A 33 -16.99 -11.05 1.89
C ILE A 33 -17.82 -10.29 0.85
N ALA A 34 -18.44 -11.02 -0.07
CA ALA A 34 -19.25 -10.44 -1.15
C ALA A 34 -20.73 -10.58 -0.82
N LEU A 35 -21.47 -9.48 -0.87
CA LEU A 35 -22.89 -9.39 -0.54
C LEU A 35 -23.65 -8.91 -1.78
N ARG A 36 -24.69 -9.64 -2.20
CA ARG A 36 -25.51 -9.27 -3.37
C ARG A 36 -27.02 -9.35 -3.11
N PRO A 37 -27.70 -8.20 -3.27
CA PRO A 37 -29.11 -8.00 -3.46
C PRO A 37 -29.91 -8.97 -4.33
N LYS A 38 -30.80 -9.85 -3.85
CA LYS A 38 -31.63 -10.70 -4.73
C LYS A 38 -32.92 -10.06 -5.29
N ILE A 39 -33.07 -8.73 -5.33
CA ILE A 39 -34.08 -7.96 -6.12
C ILE A 39 -35.11 -7.13 -5.30
N SER A 40 -35.34 -7.36 -4.01
CA SER A 40 -36.17 -6.43 -3.21
C SER A 40 -35.79 -6.37 -1.74
N TRP A 41 -35.64 -5.14 -1.23
CA TRP A 41 -35.64 -4.86 0.20
C TRP A 41 -37.09 -4.87 0.70
N ALA A 42 -37.33 -5.39 1.90
CA ALA A 42 -38.69 -5.47 2.46
C ALA A 42 -39.32 -4.08 2.67
N CYS A 43 -38.50 -3.04 2.85
CA CYS A 43 -38.90 -1.64 2.82
C CYS A 43 -38.78 -1.13 1.38
N GLY A 44 -39.82 -0.52 0.83
CA GLY A 44 -39.90 -0.02 -0.56
C GLY A 44 -38.91 1.07 -0.99
N GLY A 45 -37.77 1.21 -0.31
CA GLY A 45 -36.65 2.07 -0.70
C GLY A 45 -35.71 1.39 -1.70
N ALA A 46 -35.04 2.21 -2.54
CA ALA A 46 -34.09 1.75 -3.55
C ALA A 46 -32.77 1.20 -2.97
N VAL A 47 -32.48 1.43 -1.69
CA VAL A 47 -31.26 0.98 -0.99
C VAL A 47 -31.70 0.28 0.29
N GLY A 48 -31.02 -0.81 0.67
CA GLY A 48 -31.24 -1.41 1.96
C GLY A 48 -29.98 -1.59 2.76
N HIS A 49 -30.19 -1.83 4.05
CA HIS A 49 -29.15 -1.79 5.05
C HIS A 49 -28.97 -3.18 5.66
N VAL A 50 -27.72 -3.60 5.75
CA VAL A 50 -27.32 -4.81 6.45
C VAL A 50 -26.52 -4.41 7.67
N GLN A 51 -27.00 -4.83 8.83
CA GLN A 51 -26.22 -4.76 10.06
C GLN A 51 -25.27 -5.94 10.11
N VAL A 52 -23.99 -5.64 10.27
CA VAL A 52 -22.93 -6.62 10.44
C VAL A 52 -22.48 -6.57 11.88
N HIS A 53 -22.42 -7.72 12.52
CA HIS A 53 -21.90 -7.86 13.88
C HIS A 53 -20.90 -9.01 13.92
N CYS A 54 -19.72 -8.76 14.47
CA CYS A 54 -18.65 -9.74 14.61
C CYS A 54 -18.45 -10.09 16.08
N ARG A 55 -18.45 -11.37 16.41
CA ARG A 55 -18.19 -11.87 17.76
C ARG A 55 -16.72 -12.21 17.98
N ASP A 56 -16.26 -12.08 19.21
CA ASP A 56 -14.91 -12.48 19.62
C ASP A 56 -14.58 -13.91 19.20
N PHE A 57 -13.30 -14.13 18.92
CA PHE A 57 -12.77 -15.43 18.53
C PHE A 57 -12.41 -16.23 19.78
N VAL A 58 -12.80 -17.50 19.83
CA VAL A 58 -12.57 -18.36 21.00
C VAL A 58 -11.83 -19.62 20.56
N SER A 59 -10.77 -19.97 21.27
CA SER A 59 -10.04 -21.22 21.04
C SER A 59 -10.75 -22.41 21.69
N VAL A 60 -10.39 -23.62 21.26
CA VAL A 60 -10.88 -24.87 21.89
C VAL A 60 -10.46 -24.98 23.36
N SER A 61 -9.33 -24.37 23.76
CA SER A 61 -8.86 -24.29 25.15
C SER A 61 -9.58 -23.23 26.00
N GLY A 62 -10.48 -22.43 25.40
CA GLY A 62 -11.20 -21.35 26.07
C GLY A 62 -10.44 -20.01 26.09
N ASP A 63 -9.29 -19.92 25.41
CA ASP A 63 -8.56 -18.66 25.25
C ASP A 63 -9.38 -17.73 24.36
N ARG A 64 -9.66 -16.52 24.87
CA ARG A 64 -10.42 -15.51 24.15
C ARG A 64 -9.48 -14.57 23.41
N TRP A 65 -9.71 -14.42 22.13
CA TRP A 65 -9.10 -13.40 21.29
C TRP A 65 -10.13 -12.30 21.02
N ALA A 66 -10.05 -11.24 21.82
CA ALA A 66 -10.96 -10.10 21.76
C ALA A 66 -10.74 -9.28 20.48
N ILE A 67 -11.83 -8.91 19.81
CA ILE A 67 -11.80 -8.09 18.58
C ILE A 67 -11.26 -6.68 18.86
N GLU A 68 -11.48 -6.15 20.06
CA GLU A 68 -11.16 -4.77 20.44
C GLU A 68 -9.66 -4.43 20.46
N LEU A 69 -8.77 -5.44 20.43
CA LEU A 69 -7.31 -5.25 20.45
C LEU A 69 -6.71 -4.96 19.05
N LEU A 70 -7.43 -4.27 18.16
CA LEU A 70 -6.99 -3.92 16.80
C LEU A 70 -6.61 -5.13 15.92
N SER A 71 -7.04 -6.33 16.29
CA SER A 71 -6.65 -7.58 15.61
C SER A 71 -7.52 -7.87 14.38
N VAL A 72 -8.71 -7.30 14.29
CA VAL A 72 -9.63 -7.53 13.18
C VAL A 72 -10.17 -6.20 12.66
N SER A 73 -10.00 -5.95 11.37
CA SER A 73 -10.53 -4.77 10.70
C SER A 73 -11.48 -5.20 9.57
N LEU A 74 -12.54 -4.42 9.39
CA LEU A 74 -13.47 -4.57 8.29
C LEU A 74 -13.50 -3.25 7.51
N ARG A 75 -13.41 -3.35 6.19
CA ARG A 75 -13.37 -2.19 5.28
C ARG A 75 -14.32 -2.40 4.11
N ARG A 76 -15.09 -1.38 3.74
CA ARG A 76 -15.88 -1.41 2.51
C ARG A 76 -14.96 -1.21 1.31
N VAL A 77 -15.07 -2.09 0.32
CA VAL A 77 -14.32 -1.96 -0.93
C VAL A 77 -15.07 -0.99 -1.85
N VAL A 78 -14.47 0.16 -2.12
CA VAL A 78 -15.02 1.23 -2.94
C VAL A 78 -14.31 1.25 -4.30
N PRO A 79 -15.06 1.26 -5.42
CA PRO A 79 -14.47 1.37 -6.74
C PRO A 79 -13.76 2.71 -6.99
N ILE A 80 -12.58 2.65 -7.61
CA ILE A 80 -11.84 3.79 -8.15
C ILE A 80 -11.73 3.57 -9.66
N LEU A 81 -12.24 4.51 -10.45
CA LEU A 81 -12.40 4.34 -11.92
C LEU A 81 -13.06 3.01 -12.31
N GLY A 82 -14.07 2.58 -11.54
CA GLY A 82 -14.79 1.32 -11.76
C GLY A 82 -14.07 0.05 -11.26
N VAL A 83 -12.85 0.16 -10.74
CA VAL A 83 -12.08 -0.97 -10.20
C VAL A 83 -12.16 -0.99 -8.67
N PRO A 84 -12.58 -2.09 -8.03
CA PRO A 84 -12.69 -2.19 -6.56
C PRO A 84 -11.31 -2.10 -5.91
N ASP A 85 -10.98 -0.96 -5.29
CA ASP A 85 -9.62 -0.72 -4.76
C ASP A 85 -9.57 0.01 -3.42
N ALA A 86 -10.30 1.12 -3.22
CA ALA A 86 -10.21 1.86 -1.95
C ALA A 86 -10.88 1.09 -0.80
N LEU A 87 -10.17 0.86 0.30
CA LEU A 87 -10.64 0.09 1.46
C LEU A 87 -11.05 1.03 2.60
N VAL A 88 -12.29 1.50 2.56
CA VAL A 88 -12.83 2.49 3.51
C VAL A 88 -13.19 1.82 4.83
N PRO A 89 -12.60 2.21 5.97
CA PRO A 89 -12.91 1.64 7.28
C PRO A 89 -14.39 1.69 7.63
N VAL A 90 -14.88 0.62 8.28
CA VAL A 90 -16.19 0.61 8.95
C VAL A 90 -16.00 0.27 10.43
N SER A 91 -16.92 0.74 11.27
CA SER A 91 -16.86 0.52 12.71
C SER A 91 -16.91 -0.98 13.06
N MET A 92 -16.17 -1.38 14.09
CA MET A 92 -16.21 -2.74 14.66
C MET A 92 -16.49 -2.64 16.16
N PRO A 93 -17.13 -3.64 16.79
CA PRO A 93 -17.53 -4.95 16.25
C PRO A 93 -18.85 -4.92 15.44
N THR A 94 -19.56 -3.79 15.44
CA THR A 94 -20.83 -3.62 14.74
C THR A 94 -20.74 -2.47 13.74
N CYS A 95 -21.16 -2.71 12.50
CA CYS A 95 -21.36 -1.67 11.49
C CYS A 95 -22.65 -1.87 10.70
N GLN A 96 -23.06 -0.81 10.02
CA GLN A 96 -24.13 -0.83 9.03
C GLN A 96 -23.54 -0.62 7.64
N VAL A 97 -23.96 -1.44 6.68
CA VAL A 97 -23.53 -1.37 5.29
C VAL A 97 -24.75 -1.19 4.39
N SER A 98 -24.70 -0.17 3.55
CA SER A 98 -25.73 0.08 2.53
C SER A 98 -25.44 -0.72 1.26
N LEU A 99 -26.46 -1.37 0.72
CA LEU A 99 -26.36 -2.26 -0.43
C LEU A 99 -27.40 -1.88 -1.50
N LEU A 100 -26.96 -1.83 -2.75
CA LEU A 100 -27.82 -1.56 -3.90
C LEU A 100 -28.43 -2.86 -4.45
N PRO A 101 -29.72 -2.88 -4.82
CA PRO A 101 -30.36 -4.04 -5.44
C PRO A 101 -29.64 -4.46 -6.72
N GLY A 102 -29.40 -5.76 -6.86
CA GLY A 102 -28.79 -6.32 -8.07
C GLY A 102 -27.27 -6.12 -8.18
N GLU A 103 -26.65 -5.30 -7.33
CA GLU A 103 -25.20 -5.08 -7.30
C GLU A 103 -24.52 -5.87 -6.18
N THR A 104 -23.28 -6.28 -6.44
CA THR A 104 -22.42 -6.92 -5.45
C THR A 104 -21.54 -5.88 -4.77
N SER A 105 -21.62 -5.79 -3.45
CA SER A 105 -20.68 -5.03 -2.64
C SER A 105 -19.71 -5.98 -1.93
N ALA A 106 -18.45 -5.57 -1.82
CA ALA A 106 -17.44 -6.34 -1.10
C ALA A 106 -17.03 -5.65 0.20
N LEU A 107 -16.82 -6.47 1.23
CA LEU A 107 -16.17 -6.10 2.47
C LEU A 107 -14.83 -6.81 2.55
N TRP A 108 -13.78 -6.07 2.83
CA TRP A 108 -12.42 -6.57 3.06
C TRP A 108 -12.22 -6.80 4.55
N LEU A 109 -12.04 -8.06 4.92
CA LEU A 109 -11.73 -8.50 6.28
C LEU A 109 -10.22 -8.68 6.38
N SER A 110 -9.58 -8.06 7.36
CA SER A 110 -8.18 -8.32 7.68
C SER A 110 -8.02 -8.72 9.13
N VAL A 111 -7.26 -9.78 9.35
CA VAL A 111 -6.95 -10.35 10.65
C VAL A 111 -5.45 -10.24 10.87
N HIS A 112 -5.04 -9.45 11.85
CA HIS A 112 -3.66 -9.32 12.31
C HIS A 112 -3.45 -10.15 13.57
N VAL A 113 -2.53 -11.12 13.52
CA VAL A 113 -2.15 -11.95 14.67
C VAL A 113 -0.95 -11.31 15.38
N PRO A 114 -1.08 -10.90 16.65
CA PRO A 114 0.06 -10.42 17.43
C PRO A 114 1.16 -11.49 17.59
N SER A 115 2.42 -11.07 17.77
CA SER A 115 3.55 -11.99 18.00
C SER A 115 3.38 -12.86 19.25
N SER A 116 2.67 -12.35 20.26
CA SER A 116 2.40 -13.01 21.54
C SER A 116 1.19 -13.95 21.53
N GLN A 117 0.38 -13.97 20.46
CA GLN A 117 -0.80 -14.83 20.39
C GLN A 117 -0.40 -16.31 20.45
N THR A 118 -1.14 -17.14 21.19
CA THR A 118 -0.85 -18.57 21.27
C THR A 118 -1.23 -19.29 19.97
N PRO A 119 -0.38 -20.19 19.45
CA PRO A 119 -0.73 -21.04 18.31
C PRO A 119 -1.95 -21.91 18.62
N GLY A 120 -2.79 -22.15 17.61
CA GLY A 120 -4.02 -22.93 17.78
C GLY A 120 -5.12 -22.55 16.79
N VAL A 121 -6.28 -23.18 16.95
CA VAL A 121 -7.47 -22.90 16.15
C VAL A 121 -8.44 -22.05 16.96
N TYR A 122 -8.88 -20.95 16.37
CA TYR A 122 -9.82 -20.00 16.93
C TYR A 122 -11.05 -19.90 16.04
N GLU A 123 -12.23 -20.04 16.63
CA GLU A 123 -13.49 -19.94 15.91
C GLU A 123 -14.23 -18.66 16.30
N GLY A 124 -14.79 -17.98 15.31
CA GLY A 124 -15.61 -16.79 15.44
C GLY A 124 -16.78 -16.81 14.47
N GLU A 125 -17.72 -15.89 14.66
CA GLU A 125 -18.91 -15.77 13.84
C GLU A 125 -19.18 -14.30 13.51
N MET A 126 -19.46 -14.04 12.23
CA MET A 126 -19.95 -12.76 11.76
C MET A 126 -21.39 -12.92 11.27
N THR A 127 -22.30 -12.16 11.89
CA THR A 127 -23.73 -12.20 11.58
C THR A 127 -24.11 -11.00 10.72
N PHE A 128 -24.87 -11.26 9.66
CA PHE A 128 -25.41 -10.28 8.74
C PHE A 128 -26.92 -10.31 8.84
N SER A 129 -27.50 -9.26 9.40
CA SER A 129 -28.95 -9.14 9.56
C SER A 129 -29.47 -8.04 8.66
N ALA A 130 -30.47 -8.35 7.84
CA ALA A 130 -31.18 -7.32 7.10
C ALA A 130 -31.91 -6.42 8.11
N ALA A 131 -31.58 -5.13 8.12
CA ALA A 131 -32.25 -4.19 8.99
C ALA A 131 -33.54 -3.73 8.31
N LYS A 132 -34.71 -3.96 8.93
CA LYS A 132 -35.95 -3.28 8.52
C LYS A 132 -35.76 -1.80 8.81
N ALA A 133 -35.92 -0.96 7.80
CA ALA A 133 -36.08 0.47 8.03
C ALA A 133 -37.48 0.72 8.61
N ASP A 134 -37.72 0.30 9.85
CA ASP A 134 -38.85 0.76 10.67
C ASP A 134 -38.53 2.13 11.29
N ALA A 135 -37.78 2.94 10.56
CA ALA A 135 -38.01 4.36 10.53
C ALA A 135 -38.66 4.63 9.17
N GLU A 136 -40.00 4.51 9.09
CA GLU A 136 -40.68 5.52 8.30
C GLU A 136 -40.14 6.84 8.81
N PHE A 137 -39.36 7.53 7.97
CA PHE A 137 -39.12 8.93 8.14
C PHE A 137 -40.51 9.55 8.27
N PHE A 138 -40.98 9.78 9.51
CA PHE A 138 -42.10 10.68 9.80
C PHE A 138 -41.61 12.10 9.54
N VAL A 139 -41.22 12.32 8.29
CA VAL A 139 -41.04 13.61 7.69
C VAL A 139 -42.42 13.86 7.13
N ASP A 140 -43.07 14.89 7.66
CA ASP A 140 -44.40 15.30 7.20
C ASP A 140 -44.41 15.33 5.66
N GLU A 141 -45.51 14.94 5.01
CA GLU A 141 -45.60 14.96 3.53
C GLU A 141 -45.23 16.36 2.98
N GLY A 142 -45.45 17.41 3.77
CA GLY A 142 -44.93 18.76 3.54
C GLY A 142 -43.40 18.86 3.51
N GLU A 143 -42.72 18.37 4.54
CA GLU A 143 -41.25 18.39 4.66
C GLU A 143 -40.56 17.52 3.59
N LYS A 144 -41.18 16.41 3.19
CA LYS A 144 -40.66 15.52 2.12
C LYS A 144 -40.76 16.20 0.76
N LEU A 145 -41.84 16.93 0.52
CA LEU A 145 -42.00 17.76 -0.67
C LEU A 145 -41.02 18.93 -0.68
N GLU A 146 -40.72 19.53 0.47
CA GLU A 146 -39.71 20.58 0.61
C GLU A 146 -38.30 20.06 0.31
N LEU A 147 -37.87 18.96 0.94
CA LEU A 147 -36.56 18.35 0.66
C LEU A 147 -36.42 17.98 -0.82
N ARG A 148 -37.47 17.42 -1.42
CA ARG A 148 -37.48 17.10 -2.86
C ARG A 148 -37.31 18.33 -3.73
N LYS A 149 -38.03 19.42 -3.43
CA LYS A 149 -37.88 20.71 -4.13
C LYS A 149 -36.48 21.28 -3.95
N MET A 150 -35.87 21.14 -2.77
CA MET A 150 -34.50 21.59 -2.52
C MET A 150 -33.49 20.80 -3.35
N VAL A 151 -33.61 19.47 -3.41
CA VAL A 151 -32.76 18.61 -4.28
C VAL A 151 -32.95 18.96 -5.75
N GLU A 152 -34.20 19.09 -6.21
CA GLU A 152 -34.51 19.46 -7.60
C GLU A 152 -33.97 20.85 -7.96
N THR A 153 -33.97 21.79 -7.01
CA THR A 153 -33.39 23.14 -7.18
C THR A 153 -31.87 23.07 -7.31
N VAL A 154 -31.20 22.29 -6.45
CA VAL A 154 -29.75 22.10 -6.53
C VAL A 154 -29.36 21.42 -7.85
N ALA A 155 -30.10 20.39 -8.26
CA ALA A 155 -29.87 19.70 -9.53
C ALA A 155 -30.06 20.63 -10.73
N ALA A 156 -31.12 21.46 -10.73
CA ALA A 156 -31.37 22.42 -11.80
C ALA A 156 -30.29 23.50 -11.91
N LYS A 157 -29.69 23.91 -10.78
CA LYS A 157 -28.54 24.84 -10.77
C LYS A 157 -27.28 24.21 -11.36
N MET A 158 -27.04 22.93 -11.09
CA MET A 158 -25.90 22.20 -11.66
C MET A 158 -25.96 22.08 -13.20
N ASP A 159 -27.15 22.15 -13.78
CA ASP A 159 -27.37 22.12 -15.23
C ASP A 159 -27.31 23.52 -15.89
N ASP A 160 -27.20 24.62 -15.13
CA ASP A 160 -27.17 25.98 -15.70
C ASP A 160 -25.75 26.38 -16.16
N THR A 161 -25.49 26.25 -17.46
CA THR A 161 -24.21 26.60 -18.10
C THR A 161 -23.95 28.10 -18.26
N ARG A 162 -24.79 28.99 -17.69
CA ARG A 162 -24.73 30.45 -17.90
C ARG A 162 -24.02 31.24 -16.78
N GLN A 163 -23.75 30.63 -15.63
CA GLN A 163 -23.11 31.30 -14.48
C GLN A 163 -21.60 31.06 -14.40
N ASN A 164 -20.90 31.93 -13.68
CA ASN A 164 -19.48 31.77 -13.37
C ASN A 164 -19.28 30.48 -12.54
N PRO A 165 -18.44 29.52 -12.99
CA PRO A 165 -18.30 28.22 -12.35
C PRO A 165 -17.97 28.26 -10.85
N MET A 166 -17.20 29.27 -10.41
CA MET A 166 -16.79 29.40 -9.00
C MET A 166 -17.92 29.91 -8.09
N GLU A 167 -18.76 30.82 -8.59
CA GLU A 167 -19.91 31.33 -7.84
C GLU A 167 -20.99 30.26 -7.75
N LEU A 168 -21.25 29.55 -8.85
CA LEU A 168 -22.16 28.41 -8.89
C LEU A 168 -21.77 27.32 -7.88
N LEU A 169 -20.47 27.02 -7.76
CA LEU A 169 -19.98 25.98 -6.85
C LEU A 169 -20.19 26.36 -5.38
N GLU A 170 -20.01 27.63 -5.02
CA GLU A 170 -20.20 28.10 -3.64
C GLU A 170 -21.69 28.18 -3.29
N GLU A 171 -22.56 28.58 -4.23
CA GLU A 171 -24.01 28.53 -4.06
C GLU A 171 -24.52 27.10 -3.88
N VAL A 172 -24.13 26.17 -4.78
CA VAL A 172 -24.51 24.75 -4.68
C VAL A 172 -24.01 24.14 -3.38
N ARG A 173 -22.80 24.51 -2.93
CA ARG A 173 -22.24 24.05 -1.65
C ARG A 173 -23.03 24.59 -0.45
N GLN A 174 -23.49 25.84 -0.48
CA GLN A 174 -24.34 26.40 0.56
C GLN A 174 -25.71 25.70 0.60
N ASP A 175 -26.31 25.48 -0.56
CA ASP A 175 -27.61 24.80 -0.67
C ASP A 175 -27.51 23.34 -0.17
N LEU A 176 -26.44 22.62 -0.53
CA LEU A 176 -26.18 21.27 -0.03
C LEU A 176 -25.94 21.24 1.48
N ARG A 177 -25.25 22.24 2.05
CA ARG A 177 -25.11 22.35 3.51
C ARG A 177 -26.44 22.60 4.19
N HIS A 178 -27.25 23.52 3.67
CA HIS A 178 -28.58 23.78 4.19
C HIS A 178 -29.49 22.54 4.08
N LEU A 179 -29.29 21.72 3.06
CA LEU A 179 -29.99 20.45 2.91
C LEU A 179 -29.51 19.44 3.97
N LEU A 180 -28.20 19.29 4.15
CA LEU A 180 -27.62 18.36 5.15
C LEU A 180 -27.95 18.75 6.60
N ASP A 181 -28.10 20.05 6.89
CA ASP A 181 -28.46 20.57 8.21
C ASP A 181 -29.98 20.53 8.48
N HIS A 182 -30.79 20.03 7.54
CA HIS A 182 -32.24 19.99 7.70
C HIS A 182 -32.66 19.09 8.88
N PRO A 183 -33.55 19.54 9.79
CA PRO A 183 -33.93 18.81 11.01
C PRO A 183 -34.44 17.38 10.78
N ALA A 184 -35.12 17.17 9.64
CA ALA A 184 -35.61 15.88 9.16
C ALA A 184 -34.49 14.85 8.89
N LEU A 185 -33.28 15.31 8.56
CA LEU A 185 -32.10 14.47 8.30
C LEU A 185 -31.22 14.28 9.55
N ALA A 186 -31.48 15.04 10.62
CA ALA A 186 -30.73 14.97 11.89
C ALA A 186 -31.23 13.87 12.86
N HIS A 187 -32.34 13.19 12.54
CA HIS A 187 -32.92 12.16 13.40
C HIS A 187 -32.25 10.79 13.19
N ASN A 188 -31.26 10.46 14.03
CA ASN A 188 -30.78 9.09 14.21
C ASN A 188 -31.82 8.27 15.00
N GLY A 189 -32.81 7.73 14.30
CA GLY A 189 -33.80 6.81 14.89
C GLY A 189 -33.12 5.55 15.46
N LYS A 190 -33.48 5.15 16.68
CA LYS A 190 -33.18 3.81 17.20
C LYS A 190 -34.01 2.80 16.40
N MET A 191 -33.35 2.01 15.55
CA MET A 191 -33.98 0.88 14.86
C MET A 191 -34.03 -0.33 15.81
N GLU A 192 -35.23 -0.86 16.01
CA GLU A 192 -35.43 -2.15 16.69
C GLU A 192 -35.08 -3.29 15.74
N ILE A 193 -34.35 -4.28 16.26
CA ILE A 193 -34.00 -5.51 15.55
C ILE A 193 -35.18 -6.47 15.73
N ASP A 194 -35.90 -6.76 14.64
CA ASP A 194 -36.91 -7.81 14.62
C ASP A 194 -36.22 -9.18 14.62
N GLU A 195 -36.48 -10.02 15.63
CA GLU A 195 -35.90 -11.36 15.78
C GLU A 195 -36.33 -12.32 14.66
N GLU A 196 -37.34 -11.96 13.85
CA GLU A 196 -37.79 -12.73 12.67
C GLU A 196 -37.07 -12.34 11.36
N SER A 197 -36.08 -11.45 11.41
CA SER A 197 -35.31 -11.02 10.22
C SER A 197 -34.36 -12.10 9.69
N LEU A 198 -34.21 -12.16 8.36
CA LEU A 198 -33.35 -13.12 7.67
C LEU A 198 -31.88 -12.82 8.02
N SER A 199 -31.32 -13.61 8.95
CA SER A 199 -29.94 -13.47 9.41
C SER A 199 -29.04 -14.53 8.76
N LEU A 200 -27.94 -14.09 8.15
CA LEU A 200 -26.90 -14.95 7.61
C LEU A 200 -25.73 -14.99 8.59
N LYS A 201 -25.14 -16.17 8.77
CA LYS A 201 -24.03 -16.39 9.69
C LYS A 201 -22.81 -16.90 8.92
N LEU A 202 -21.74 -16.12 8.91
CA LEU A 202 -20.44 -16.52 8.38
C LEU A 202 -19.59 -17.04 9.52
N LYS A 203 -19.28 -18.34 9.49
CA LYS A 203 -18.29 -18.93 10.39
C LYS A 203 -16.88 -18.59 9.91
N ILE A 204 -16.04 -18.16 10.84
CA ILE A 204 -14.63 -17.82 10.57
C ILE A 204 -13.78 -18.70 11.48
N SER A 205 -12.85 -19.45 10.89
CA SER A 205 -11.84 -20.22 11.60
C SER A 205 -10.46 -19.66 11.27
N ILE A 206 -9.69 -19.34 12.30
CA ILE A 206 -8.33 -18.85 12.20
C ILE A 206 -7.40 -19.90 12.80
N THR A 207 -6.50 -20.44 11.99
CA THR A 207 -5.42 -21.31 12.44
C THR A 207 -4.15 -20.48 12.60
N VAL A 208 -3.75 -20.25 13.85
CA VAL A 208 -2.51 -19.57 14.20
C VAL A 208 -1.37 -20.59 14.22
N TRP A 209 -0.39 -20.41 13.32
CA TRP A 209 0.78 -21.28 13.21
C TRP A 209 1.83 -21.00 14.27
N ASP A 210 2.60 -22.05 14.61
CA ASP A 210 3.66 -21.97 15.62
C ASP A 210 5.01 -21.51 15.04
N PHE A 211 5.00 -20.34 14.41
CA PHE A 211 6.19 -19.54 14.14
C PHE A 211 5.80 -18.06 14.03
N VAL A 212 6.80 -17.19 14.09
CA VAL A 212 6.62 -15.74 14.12
C VAL A 212 7.34 -15.13 12.93
N LEU A 213 6.63 -14.33 12.13
CA LEU A 213 7.29 -13.52 11.10
C LEU A 213 8.13 -12.42 11.76
N PRO A 214 9.33 -12.10 11.25
CA PRO A 214 10.20 -11.11 11.87
C PRO A 214 9.52 -9.73 11.91
N VAL A 215 9.82 -8.94 12.94
CA VAL A 215 9.32 -7.54 13.04
C VAL A 215 10.01 -6.66 12.01
N THR A 216 11.32 -6.81 11.85
CA THR A 216 12.08 -6.19 10.77
C THR A 216 11.88 -6.98 9.49
N PRO A 217 11.35 -6.36 8.41
CA PRO A 217 11.26 -7.02 7.11
C PRO A 217 12.62 -7.52 6.63
N THR A 218 12.70 -8.75 6.14
CA THR A 218 13.95 -9.31 5.60
C THR A 218 14.35 -8.63 4.28
N LEU A 219 13.35 -8.23 3.49
CA LEU A 219 13.56 -7.42 2.28
C LEU A 219 13.32 -5.93 2.60
N PRO A 220 14.33 -5.04 2.45
CA PRO A 220 14.11 -3.60 2.51
C PRO A 220 13.28 -3.15 1.30
N ALA A 221 12.00 -2.87 1.55
CA ALA A 221 11.05 -2.37 0.55
C ALA A 221 10.83 -0.87 0.78
N VAL A 222 11.51 -0.02 0.01
CA VAL A 222 11.47 1.45 0.18
C VAL A 222 10.45 2.09 -0.75
N PHE A 223 9.53 2.89 -0.22
CA PHE A 223 8.41 3.44 -0.99
C PHE A 223 8.36 4.95 -0.82
N GLY A 224 8.32 5.65 -1.95
CA GLY A 224 8.28 7.11 -1.99
C GLY A 224 6.94 7.68 -1.54
N VAL A 225 6.99 8.79 -0.83
CA VAL A 225 5.85 9.64 -0.45
C VAL A 225 6.15 11.05 -0.92
N SER A 226 5.41 11.52 -1.92
CA SER A 226 5.56 12.87 -2.47
C SER A 226 5.07 13.88 -1.45
N GLU A 227 5.98 14.63 -0.84
CA GLU A 227 5.65 15.65 0.15
C GLU A 227 4.90 16.83 -0.48
N THR A 228 5.20 17.18 -1.73
CA THR A 228 4.49 18.25 -2.46
C THR A 228 3.01 17.93 -2.66
N VAL A 229 2.67 16.64 -2.80
CA VAL A 229 1.27 16.23 -2.90
C VAL A 229 0.58 16.35 -1.54
N ILE A 230 1.28 16.10 -0.42
CA ILE A 230 0.74 16.33 0.92
C ILE A 230 0.53 17.84 1.15
N GLU A 231 1.53 18.66 0.85
CA GLU A 231 1.47 20.12 0.93
C GLU A 231 0.29 20.70 0.15
N ASP A 232 0.19 20.36 -1.13
CA ASP A 232 -0.89 20.83 -1.99
C ASP A 232 -2.25 20.32 -1.50
N ARG A 233 -2.38 19.00 -1.28
CA ARG A 233 -3.67 18.37 -0.99
C ARG A 233 -4.27 18.82 0.33
N PHE A 234 -3.43 18.96 1.35
CA PHE A 234 -3.85 19.34 2.70
C PHE A 234 -3.66 20.83 2.99
N ASN A 235 -3.16 21.59 2.00
CA ASN A 235 -2.88 23.02 2.11
C ASN A 235 -2.04 23.36 3.36
N VAL A 236 -1.01 22.54 3.60
CA VAL A 236 -0.09 22.71 4.74
C VAL A 236 1.20 23.38 4.29
N GLU A 237 1.67 24.36 5.07
CA GLU A 237 2.89 25.09 4.77
C GLU A 237 4.13 24.28 5.15
N HIS A 238 5.12 24.21 4.25
CA HIS A 238 6.38 23.51 4.50
C HIS A 238 7.06 23.97 5.79
N GLY A 239 7.46 23.03 6.64
CA GLY A 239 8.10 23.33 7.93
C GLY A 239 7.16 23.79 9.05
N SER A 240 5.86 23.93 8.80
CA SER A 240 4.85 24.17 9.85
C SER A 240 4.63 22.92 10.71
N SER A 241 4.05 23.08 11.91
CA SER A 241 3.69 21.94 12.77
C SER A 241 2.75 20.96 12.07
N ASP A 242 1.81 21.46 11.28
CA ASP A 242 0.83 20.64 10.56
C ASP A 242 1.48 19.84 9.44
N TRP A 243 2.51 20.41 8.79
CA TRP A 243 3.32 19.69 7.81
C TRP A 243 4.08 18.51 8.45
N TYR A 244 4.78 18.75 9.57
CA TYR A 244 5.45 17.69 10.31
C TYR A 244 4.48 16.59 10.76
N ASN A 245 3.31 16.97 11.30
CA ASN A 245 2.27 16.04 11.73
C ASN A 245 1.69 15.24 10.56
N ALA A 246 1.49 15.87 9.40
CA ALA A 246 1.01 15.19 8.21
C ALA A 246 2.02 14.15 7.72
N LEU A 247 3.31 14.50 7.65
CA LEU A 247 4.36 13.56 7.25
C LEU A 247 4.50 12.39 8.24
N ASP A 248 4.50 12.66 9.55
CA ASP A 248 4.57 11.61 10.58
C ASP A 248 3.39 10.65 10.53
N ARG A 249 2.17 11.17 10.34
CA ARG A 249 0.99 10.31 10.16
C ARG A 249 1.17 9.34 8.99
N HIS A 250 1.63 9.81 7.84
CA HIS A 250 1.83 8.96 6.66
C HIS A 250 2.97 7.95 6.88
N TYR A 251 4.07 8.37 7.51
CA TYR A 251 5.19 7.50 7.85
C TYR A 251 4.75 6.36 8.77
N GLN A 252 4.16 6.69 9.92
CA GLN A 252 3.69 5.69 10.91
C GLN A 252 2.66 4.75 10.30
N TRP A 253 1.74 5.30 9.49
CA TRP A 253 0.71 4.52 8.84
C TRP A 253 1.29 3.52 7.82
N LEU A 254 2.35 3.87 7.09
CA LEU A 254 2.97 2.94 6.12
C LEU A 254 3.81 1.83 6.78
N LEU A 255 4.39 2.06 7.97
CA LEU A 255 5.19 1.03 8.67
C LEU A 255 4.40 -0.26 8.96
N GLN A 256 3.08 -0.16 9.15
CA GLN A 256 2.22 -1.33 9.39
C GLN A 256 2.14 -2.28 8.16
N PHE A 257 2.53 -1.80 6.98
CA PHE A 257 2.54 -2.56 5.73
C PHE A 257 3.93 -3.17 5.44
N ARG A 258 4.84 -3.21 6.42
CA ARG A 258 6.23 -3.69 6.25
C ARG A 258 7.02 -2.89 5.20
N ILE A 259 6.61 -1.65 4.96
CA ILE A 259 7.23 -0.72 4.02
C ILE A 259 8.17 0.21 4.80
N SER A 260 9.31 0.56 4.19
CA SER A 260 10.22 1.60 4.66
C SER A 260 9.96 2.91 3.90
N PRO A 261 9.22 3.88 4.45
CA PRO A 261 8.84 5.07 3.71
C PRO A 261 10.02 6.03 3.55
N TYR A 262 10.08 6.73 2.42
CA TYR A 262 10.90 7.92 2.26
C TYR A 262 10.09 9.04 1.62
N PHE A 263 10.28 10.27 2.09
CA PHE A 263 9.73 11.46 1.46
C PHE A 263 10.59 11.86 0.27
N CYS A 264 9.96 12.35 -0.78
CA CYS A 264 10.67 12.73 -2.00
C CYS A 264 10.19 14.01 -2.69
N ARG A 265 11.16 14.70 -3.30
CA ARG A 265 10.98 15.75 -4.32
C ARG A 265 11.90 15.47 -5.49
N TRP A 266 11.37 15.50 -6.69
CA TRP A 266 12.18 15.58 -7.90
C TRP A 266 12.48 17.05 -8.21
N GLY A 267 13.76 17.35 -8.43
CA GLY A 267 14.21 18.61 -9.00
C GLY A 267 14.57 18.48 -10.47
N ASP A 268 15.32 19.46 -10.97
CA ASP A 268 15.75 19.48 -12.36
C ASP A 268 16.62 18.26 -12.73
N ASN A 269 16.50 17.82 -13.98
CA ASN A 269 17.30 16.74 -14.56
C ASN A 269 17.28 15.42 -13.76
N MET A 270 16.12 15.05 -13.21
CA MET A 270 15.92 13.80 -12.45
C MET A 270 16.76 13.69 -11.17
N ARG A 271 17.27 14.82 -10.65
CA ARG A 271 17.82 14.86 -9.30
C ARG A 271 16.70 14.65 -8.29
N ILE A 272 16.95 13.87 -7.25
CA ILE A 272 15.97 13.54 -6.23
C ILE A 272 16.47 13.96 -4.85
N LEU A 273 15.62 14.66 -4.12
CA LEU A 273 15.76 14.80 -2.69
C LEU A 273 14.96 13.66 -2.06
N ALA A 274 15.64 12.76 -1.36
CA ALA A 274 15.01 11.66 -0.62
C ALA A 274 15.47 11.67 0.84
N TYR A 275 14.53 11.54 1.77
CA TYR A 275 14.82 11.48 3.20
C TYR A 275 13.69 10.76 3.95
N THR A 276 13.99 10.09 5.06
CA THR A 276 12.97 9.37 5.83
C THR A 276 12.40 10.16 7.01
N CYS A 277 13.22 10.95 7.71
CA CYS A 277 12.75 11.76 8.84
C CYS A 277 12.69 13.24 8.43
N PRO A 278 11.55 13.94 8.61
CA PRO A 278 11.46 15.36 8.29
C PRO A 278 12.15 16.23 9.35
N TRP A 279 12.36 15.72 10.56
CA TRP A 279 13.08 16.44 11.61
C TRP A 279 14.61 16.31 11.44
N PRO A 280 15.37 17.33 11.86
CA PRO A 280 16.83 17.25 11.93
C PRO A 280 17.33 16.09 12.81
N ALA A 281 18.52 15.58 12.53
CA ALA A 281 19.11 14.42 13.22
C ALA A 281 19.37 14.62 14.72
N ASP A 282 19.45 15.86 15.21
CA ASP A 282 19.56 16.17 16.64
C ASP A 282 18.21 16.27 17.37
N HIS A 283 17.10 16.19 16.65
CA HIS A 283 15.76 16.21 17.22
C HIS A 283 15.38 14.83 17.80
N VAL A 284 14.62 14.82 18.90
CA VAL A 284 14.19 13.58 19.58
C VAL A 284 13.42 12.62 18.65
N LYS A 285 12.62 13.17 17.73
CA LYS A 285 11.87 12.38 16.72
C LYS A 285 12.77 11.62 15.74
N ALA A 286 13.99 12.08 15.47
CA ALA A 286 14.87 11.40 14.53
C ALA A 286 15.27 10.01 15.04
N GLU A 287 15.59 9.89 16.34
CA GLU A 287 15.89 8.60 16.95
C GLU A 287 14.66 7.68 16.95
N GLU A 288 13.46 8.20 17.26
CA GLU A 288 12.21 7.43 17.20
C GLU A 288 11.97 6.82 15.81
N TYR A 289 12.26 7.58 14.74
CA TYR A 289 12.13 7.11 13.37
C TYR A 289 13.15 6.03 13.03
N TYR A 290 14.44 6.36 13.14
CA TYR A 290 15.51 5.54 12.57
C TYR A 290 15.77 4.26 13.36
N SER A 291 15.48 4.27 14.67
CA SER A 291 15.61 3.09 15.53
C SER A 291 14.44 2.10 15.40
N ASP A 292 13.30 2.49 14.80
CA ASP A 292 12.12 1.63 14.69
C ASP A 292 12.48 0.29 14.00
N PRO A 293 12.23 -0.86 14.64
CA PRO A 293 12.59 -2.15 14.06
C PRO A 293 11.79 -2.49 12.79
N ARG A 294 10.61 -1.89 12.58
CA ARG A 294 9.80 -2.07 11.36
C ARG A 294 10.42 -1.37 10.16
N LEU A 295 11.26 -0.36 10.38
CA LEU A 295 12.02 0.35 9.35
C LEU A 295 13.28 -0.45 8.99
N ALA A 296 13.27 -1.08 7.81
CA ALA A 296 14.36 -1.93 7.33
C ALA A 296 15.52 -1.13 6.71
N ALA A 297 15.20 -0.06 5.99
CA ALA A 297 16.15 0.87 5.38
C ALA A 297 15.64 2.31 5.48
N TYR A 298 16.53 3.30 5.43
CA TYR A 298 16.11 4.71 5.42
C TYR A 298 16.98 5.59 4.56
N ALA A 299 16.35 6.58 3.93
CA ALA A 299 17.02 7.58 3.11
C ALA A 299 17.57 8.71 3.99
N VAL A 300 18.81 9.12 3.72
CA VAL A 300 19.46 10.29 4.31
C VAL A 300 19.40 11.45 3.32
N PRO A 301 18.98 12.66 3.74
CA PRO A 301 18.90 13.80 2.84
C PRO A 301 20.26 14.16 2.25
N TYR A 302 20.28 14.51 0.97
CA TYR A 302 21.41 15.13 0.31
C TYR A 302 20.90 16.26 -0.60
N ALA A 303 21.38 17.48 -0.37
CA ALA A 303 20.63 18.70 -0.70
C ALA A 303 21.00 19.51 -1.96
N PRO A 304 21.77 19.05 -2.97
CA PRO A 304 21.97 19.86 -4.17
C PRO A 304 20.74 19.96 -5.09
N VAL A 305 19.55 19.53 -4.63
CA VAL A 305 18.28 19.66 -5.35
C VAL A 305 17.58 20.99 -5.07
N LEU A 306 17.82 21.64 -3.93
CA LEU A 306 17.08 22.85 -3.52
C LEU A 306 17.91 24.15 -3.55
N SER A 307 19.22 24.11 -3.27
CA SER A 307 20.13 25.28 -3.32
C SER A 307 21.59 24.89 -3.07
N ASN A 308 22.55 25.42 -3.84
CA ASN A 308 23.99 25.19 -3.65
C ASN A 308 24.64 26.16 -2.63
N SER A 309 23.88 26.60 -1.62
CA SER A 309 24.39 27.51 -0.60
C SER A 309 25.26 26.77 0.43
N ASN A 310 26.30 27.45 0.96
CA ASN A 310 27.17 26.88 1.99
C ASN A 310 26.38 26.45 3.24
N ALA A 311 25.35 27.20 3.63
CA ALA A 311 24.52 26.87 4.78
C ALA A 311 23.79 25.51 4.62
N VAL A 312 23.33 25.19 3.41
CA VAL A 312 22.68 23.90 3.12
C VAL A 312 23.69 22.76 3.15
N LYS A 313 24.91 22.98 2.67
CA LYS A 313 26.01 22.01 2.78
C LYS A 313 26.40 21.73 4.23
N ASP A 314 26.49 22.77 5.05
CA ASP A 314 26.81 22.64 6.48
C ASP A 314 25.73 21.87 7.24
N LEU A 315 24.44 22.12 6.91
CA LEU A 315 23.32 21.36 7.48
C LEU A 315 23.40 19.88 7.11
N VAL A 316 23.55 19.55 5.82
CA VAL A 316 23.66 18.14 5.38
C VAL A 316 24.87 17.47 6.00
N THR A 317 26.01 18.16 6.08
CA THR A 317 27.23 17.61 6.70
C THR A 317 26.95 17.25 8.15
N ARG A 318 26.34 18.16 8.91
CA ARG A 318 25.95 17.93 10.31
C ARG A 318 24.97 16.76 10.47
N GLU A 319 23.98 16.64 9.60
CA GLU A 319 23.04 15.51 9.58
C GLU A 319 23.78 14.17 9.42
N ILE A 320 24.70 14.09 8.44
CA ILE A 320 25.49 12.88 8.16
C ILE A 320 26.41 12.56 9.33
N GLU A 321 27.10 13.55 9.89
CA GLU A 321 27.99 13.37 11.05
C GLU A 321 27.23 12.79 12.24
N ILE A 322 26.06 13.33 12.58
CA ILE A 322 25.24 12.83 13.69
C ILE A 322 24.78 11.40 13.41
N LEU A 323 24.15 11.16 12.26
CA LEU A 323 23.56 9.87 11.94
C LEU A 323 24.61 8.77 11.79
N SER A 324 25.80 9.09 11.28
CA SER A 324 26.90 8.12 11.10
C SER A 324 27.44 7.52 12.40
N THR A 325 27.21 8.18 13.54
CA THR A 325 27.60 7.68 14.86
C THR A 325 26.60 6.69 15.46
N LYS A 326 25.41 6.54 14.86
CA LYS A 326 24.30 5.76 15.42
C LYS A 326 24.34 4.31 14.98
N GLU A 327 23.87 3.39 15.83
CA GLU A 327 23.81 1.96 15.51
C GLU A 327 22.92 1.65 14.30
N HIS A 328 21.84 2.41 14.14
CA HIS A 328 20.92 2.26 13.02
C HIS A 328 21.52 2.74 11.68
N TRP A 329 22.70 3.37 11.65
CA TRP A 329 23.36 3.84 10.42
C TRP A 329 23.55 2.74 9.37
N ARG A 330 23.68 1.48 9.79
CA ARG A 330 23.74 0.33 8.87
C ARG A 330 22.51 0.20 7.94
N LYS A 331 21.37 0.79 8.33
CA LYS A 331 20.13 0.82 7.55
C LYS A 331 20.10 1.98 6.55
N SER A 332 21.03 2.93 6.63
CA SER A 332 21.01 4.16 5.84
C SER A 332 21.41 3.90 4.39
N TYR A 333 20.86 4.71 3.49
CA TYR A 333 21.32 4.86 2.12
C TYR A 333 21.09 6.31 1.66
N PHE A 334 21.78 6.71 0.61
CA PHE A 334 21.56 7.97 -0.09
C PHE A 334 21.01 7.70 -1.47
N TYR A 335 19.85 8.26 -1.78
CA TYR A 335 19.28 8.21 -3.12
C TYR A 335 19.47 9.57 -3.79
N LEU A 336 20.44 9.62 -4.72
CA LEU A 336 20.98 10.88 -5.23
C LEU A 336 20.44 11.27 -6.60
N TRP A 337 20.21 10.29 -7.46
CA TRP A 337 19.88 10.50 -8.86
C TRP A 337 18.96 9.41 -9.36
N ASP A 338 17.90 9.82 -10.06
CA ASP A 338 16.93 8.93 -10.68
C ASP A 338 17.26 8.77 -12.18
N GLU A 339 17.53 7.54 -12.64
CA GLU A 339 17.69 7.21 -14.07
C GLU A 339 18.74 8.02 -14.85
N PRO A 340 20.04 7.97 -14.49
CA PRO A 340 21.09 8.67 -15.22
C PRO A 340 21.37 8.03 -16.61
N LEU A 341 21.49 8.86 -17.65
CA LEU A 341 21.62 8.46 -19.05
C LEU A 341 22.89 8.98 -19.77
N SER A 342 23.60 9.94 -19.18
CA SER A 342 24.81 10.52 -19.78
C SER A 342 26.04 10.40 -18.88
N SER A 343 27.22 10.39 -19.49
CA SER A 343 28.50 10.34 -18.75
C SER A 343 28.64 11.48 -17.74
N ASP A 344 28.19 12.69 -18.08
CA ASP A 344 28.18 13.84 -17.16
C ASP A 344 27.33 13.57 -15.91
N GLN A 345 26.17 12.91 -16.05
CA GLN A 345 25.33 12.55 -14.91
C GLN A 345 26.00 11.52 -14.01
N TYR A 346 26.71 10.57 -14.60
CA TYR A 346 27.52 9.60 -13.85
C TYR A 346 28.65 10.32 -13.09
N ASP A 347 29.33 11.29 -13.72
CA ASP A 347 30.37 12.10 -13.05
C ASP A 347 29.81 12.92 -11.87
N PHE A 348 28.59 13.47 -12.00
CA PHE A 348 27.93 14.11 -10.87
C PHE A 348 27.66 13.13 -9.73
N ILE A 349 27.17 11.91 -10.01
CA ILE A 349 26.96 10.88 -8.99
C ILE A 349 28.28 10.53 -8.28
N ARG A 350 29.38 10.38 -9.03
CA ARG A 350 30.72 10.11 -8.46
C ARG A 350 31.14 11.25 -7.52
N THR A 351 31.00 12.49 -7.96
CA THR A 351 31.35 13.68 -7.17
C THR A 351 30.55 13.74 -5.87
N MET A 352 29.22 13.57 -5.95
CA MET A 352 28.35 13.58 -4.77
C MET A 352 28.69 12.43 -3.81
N SER A 353 29.00 11.24 -4.33
CA SER A 353 29.44 10.09 -3.54
C SER A 353 30.76 10.37 -2.83
N GLU A 354 31.74 10.98 -3.50
CA GLU A 354 33.02 11.36 -2.89
C GLU A 354 32.85 12.38 -1.76
N GLU A 355 31.99 13.39 -1.94
CA GLU A 355 31.66 14.36 -0.89
C GLU A 355 31.06 13.66 0.33
N ILE A 356 30.07 12.78 0.13
CA ILE A 356 29.46 12.02 1.23
C ILE A 356 30.49 11.13 1.93
N ARG A 357 31.34 10.43 1.16
CA ARG A 357 32.36 9.53 1.72
C ARG A 357 33.48 10.25 2.46
N SER A 358 33.74 11.51 2.13
CA SER A 358 34.69 12.33 2.89
C SER A 358 34.22 12.56 4.34
N ILE A 359 32.91 12.54 4.57
CA ILE A 359 32.27 12.69 5.88
C ILE A 359 32.02 11.31 6.51
N ALA A 360 31.42 10.39 5.75
CA ALA A 360 31.05 9.04 6.18
C ALA A 360 31.53 8.00 5.15
N PRO A 361 32.73 7.41 5.34
CA PRO A 361 33.35 6.53 4.34
C PRO A 361 32.52 5.28 3.97
N ASN A 362 31.80 4.71 4.94
CA ASN A 362 31.06 3.47 4.81
C ASN A 362 29.57 3.71 4.47
N THR A 363 29.31 4.54 3.45
CA THR A 363 27.96 4.86 2.99
C THR A 363 27.52 4.02 1.80
N ARG A 364 26.21 3.74 1.75
CA ARG A 364 25.54 3.10 0.63
C ARG A 364 24.87 4.16 -0.23
N ILE A 365 25.28 4.25 -1.49
CA ILE A 365 24.61 5.10 -2.48
C ILE A 365 23.71 4.21 -3.34
N LEU A 366 22.48 4.66 -3.54
CA LEU A 366 21.48 4.04 -4.40
C LEU A 366 21.38 4.80 -5.72
N THR A 367 21.39 4.05 -6.82
CA THR A 367 21.14 4.57 -8.16
C THR A 367 20.11 3.69 -8.86
N THR A 368 18.99 4.29 -9.29
CA THR A 368 18.01 3.63 -10.16
C THR A 368 18.45 3.72 -11.61
N TYR A 369 18.23 2.65 -12.38
CA TYR A 369 18.53 2.65 -13.82
C TYR A 369 17.65 1.68 -14.64
N TYR A 370 17.25 2.12 -15.83
CA TYR A 370 16.65 1.35 -16.91
C TYR A 370 17.57 1.26 -18.14
N SER A 371 18.65 2.05 -18.17
CA SER A 371 19.64 2.05 -19.25
C SER A 371 21.03 2.35 -18.68
N GLY A 372 22.07 1.90 -19.37
CA GLY A 372 23.42 2.41 -19.17
C GLY A 372 23.60 3.80 -19.78
N PRO A 373 24.78 4.43 -19.54
CA PRO A 373 25.11 5.71 -20.15
C PRO A 373 25.18 5.57 -21.67
N SER A 374 24.73 6.61 -22.37
CA SER A 374 24.82 6.72 -23.81
C SER A 374 25.98 7.63 -24.22
N ASP A 375 26.86 7.12 -25.07
CA ASP A 375 27.98 7.86 -25.64
C ASP A 375 28.34 7.32 -27.04
N VAL A 376 29.51 7.71 -27.58
CA VAL A 376 29.97 7.26 -28.91
C VAL A 376 30.22 5.75 -28.95
N GLN A 377 30.60 5.13 -27.84
CA GLN A 377 30.90 3.71 -27.73
C GLN A 377 29.64 2.87 -27.50
N TYR A 378 28.68 3.40 -26.75
CA TYR A 378 27.45 2.72 -26.39
C TYR A 378 26.22 3.47 -26.93
N PRO A 379 25.56 2.95 -27.99
CA PRO A 379 24.34 3.57 -28.49
C PRO A 379 23.24 3.54 -27.41
N PRO A 380 22.30 4.51 -27.41
CA PRO A 380 21.22 4.55 -26.44
C PRO A 380 20.44 3.23 -26.37
N GLY A 381 20.21 2.73 -25.15
CA GLY A 381 19.50 1.47 -24.91
C GLY A 381 20.33 0.20 -25.13
N SER A 382 21.66 0.29 -25.19
CA SER A 382 22.53 -0.88 -25.26
C SER A 382 22.42 -1.76 -24.00
N PHE A 383 22.07 -3.04 -24.19
CA PHE A 383 22.08 -4.02 -23.09
C PHE A 383 23.48 -4.21 -22.49
N GLU A 384 24.54 -4.08 -23.29
CA GLU A 384 25.90 -4.14 -22.77
C GLU A 384 26.17 -3.00 -21.79
N ALA A 385 25.78 -1.77 -22.14
CA ALA A 385 25.91 -0.63 -21.25
C ALA A 385 25.04 -0.79 -19.99
N PHE A 386 23.83 -1.33 -20.14
CA PHE A 386 22.92 -1.61 -19.03
C PHE A 386 23.51 -2.63 -18.04
N ILE A 387 24.08 -3.74 -18.50
CA ILE A 387 24.75 -4.73 -17.66
C ILE A 387 25.97 -4.12 -16.97
N LYS A 388 26.70 -3.22 -17.65
CA LYS A 388 27.94 -2.60 -17.15
C LYS A 388 27.74 -1.39 -16.25
N VAL A 389 26.52 -0.99 -15.92
CA VAL A 389 26.25 0.10 -14.96
C VAL A 389 27.01 -0.05 -13.63
N PRO A 390 27.07 -1.24 -12.99
CA PRO A 390 27.88 -1.43 -11.80
C PRO A 390 29.36 -1.06 -12.01
N SER A 391 29.95 -1.45 -13.14
CA SER A 391 31.33 -1.10 -13.47
C SER A 391 31.54 0.39 -13.74
N PHE A 392 30.56 1.10 -14.30
CA PHE A 392 30.67 2.54 -14.51
C PHE A 392 30.59 3.35 -13.22
N LEU A 393 29.82 2.88 -12.24
CA LEU A 393 29.59 3.61 -10.99
C LEU A 393 30.45 3.13 -9.82
N ARG A 394 31.20 2.03 -9.96
CA ARG A 394 32.12 1.55 -8.94
C ARG A 394 33.28 2.54 -8.71
N PRO A 395 33.72 2.79 -7.46
CA PRO A 395 33.18 2.28 -6.17
C PRO A 395 32.09 3.19 -5.55
N HIS A 396 31.55 4.13 -6.32
CA HIS A 396 30.71 5.21 -5.83
C HIS A 396 29.28 4.78 -5.49
N THR A 397 28.75 3.72 -6.10
CA THR A 397 27.42 3.15 -5.85
C THR A 397 27.50 1.76 -5.19
N GLN A 398 26.61 1.47 -4.24
CA GLN A 398 26.47 0.14 -3.61
C GLN A 398 25.14 -0.51 -3.90
N ILE A 399 24.07 0.27 -4.09
CA ILE A 399 22.74 -0.26 -4.35
C ILE A 399 22.39 0.04 -5.81
N PHE A 400 22.43 -1.00 -6.63
CA PHE A 400 22.11 -0.95 -8.06
C PHE A 400 20.64 -1.35 -8.23
N CYS A 401 19.76 -0.38 -8.50
CA CYS A 401 18.32 -0.59 -8.54
C CYS A 401 17.79 -0.61 -9.99
N THR A 402 17.51 -1.79 -10.53
CA THR A 402 17.15 -1.96 -11.94
C THR A 402 15.66 -1.99 -12.20
N SER A 403 15.25 -1.43 -13.35
CA SER A 403 13.87 -1.53 -13.84
C SER A 403 13.49 -2.96 -14.24
N GLU A 404 12.42 -3.52 -13.64
CA GLU A 404 11.87 -4.81 -14.06
C GLU A 404 11.28 -4.80 -15.48
N TRP A 405 10.97 -3.61 -16.00
CA TRP A 405 10.50 -3.44 -17.37
C TRP A 405 11.56 -3.85 -18.40
N VAL A 406 12.81 -3.47 -18.14
CA VAL A 406 13.95 -3.76 -19.03
C VAL A 406 14.35 -5.22 -18.93
N LEU A 407 14.28 -5.80 -17.73
CA LEU A 407 14.49 -7.22 -17.53
C LEU A 407 13.47 -8.04 -18.32
N GLY A 408 12.21 -7.60 -18.36
CA GLY A 408 11.14 -8.30 -19.07
C GLY A 408 11.15 -9.80 -18.73
N GLY A 409 11.14 -10.66 -19.75
CA GLY A 409 11.22 -12.13 -19.59
C GLY A 409 12.64 -12.72 -19.51
N ARG A 410 13.69 -11.89 -19.47
CA ARG A 410 15.10 -12.28 -19.64
C ARG A 410 15.75 -12.64 -18.31
N GLU A 411 15.46 -13.84 -17.80
CA GLU A 411 16.15 -14.37 -16.61
C GLU A 411 17.66 -14.57 -16.82
N ASP A 412 18.12 -14.69 -18.08
CA ASP A 412 19.53 -14.68 -18.45
C ASP A 412 20.18 -13.31 -18.19
N LEU A 413 19.49 -12.21 -18.52
CA LEU A 413 19.98 -10.86 -18.25
C LEU A 413 20.14 -10.59 -16.75
N VAL A 414 19.21 -11.10 -15.94
CA VAL A 414 19.32 -11.06 -14.47
C VAL A 414 20.61 -11.73 -13.99
N LYS A 415 20.95 -12.92 -14.53
CA LYS A 415 22.18 -13.63 -14.15
C LYS A 415 23.43 -12.85 -14.55
N GLU A 416 23.42 -12.19 -15.70
CA GLU A 416 24.53 -11.34 -16.15
C GLU A 416 24.73 -10.12 -15.25
N ILE A 417 23.64 -9.44 -14.84
CA ILE A 417 23.70 -8.32 -13.90
C ILE A 417 24.24 -8.79 -12.55
N VAL A 418 23.70 -9.88 -12.00
CA VAL A 418 24.14 -10.42 -10.71
C VAL A 418 25.61 -10.85 -10.75
N ALA A 419 26.09 -11.35 -11.89
CA ALA A 419 27.49 -11.72 -12.09
C ALA A 419 28.45 -10.52 -12.20
N GLU A 420 27.95 -9.33 -12.59
CA GLU A 420 28.75 -8.10 -12.65
C GLU A 420 28.99 -7.48 -11.25
N LEU A 421 28.18 -7.86 -10.26
CA LEU A 421 28.26 -7.33 -8.90
C LEU A 421 29.45 -7.94 -8.14
N GLN A 422 29.97 -7.15 -7.21
CA GLN A 422 31.09 -7.47 -6.32
C GLN A 422 30.61 -7.48 -4.86
N PRO A 423 30.17 -8.65 -4.33
CA PRO A 423 29.68 -8.76 -2.95
C PRO A 423 30.71 -8.37 -1.88
N ASP A 424 32.01 -8.53 -2.18
CA ASP A 424 33.12 -8.10 -1.33
C ASP A 424 33.19 -6.57 -1.17
N GLN A 425 32.64 -5.82 -2.14
CA GLN A 425 32.46 -4.37 -2.07
C GLN A 425 31.10 -3.95 -1.49
N ARG A 426 30.32 -4.91 -0.95
CA ARG A 426 28.97 -4.71 -0.40
C ARG A 426 27.99 -4.20 -1.47
N GLU A 427 28.17 -4.60 -2.71
CA GLU A 427 27.22 -4.30 -3.78
C GLU A 427 25.94 -5.13 -3.61
N GLU A 428 24.81 -4.46 -3.77
CA GLU A 428 23.45 -4.95 -3.61
C GLU A 428 22.69 -4.77 -4.92
N TRP A 429 21.80 -5.70 -5.22
CA TRP A 429 20.91 -5.61 -6.37
C TRP A 429 19.47 -5.44 -5.93
N TRP A 430 18.89 -4.30 -6.26
CA TRP A 430 17.50 -4.00 -6.00
C TRP A 430 16.74 -3.93 -7.33
N THR A 431 15.42 -4.11 -7.29
CA THR A 431 14.57 -3.88 -8.46
C THR A 431 13.48 -2.87 -8.15
N TYR A 432 12.84 -2.36 -9.21
CA TYR A 432 11.66 -1.53 -9.10
C TYR A 432 10.69 -1.77 -10.26
N VAL A 433 9.42 -1.45 -10.01
CA VAL A 433 8.37 -1.31 -11.05
C VAL A 433 7.87 0.13 -11.09
N CYS A 434 7.35 0.55 -12.24
CA CYS A 434 6.81 1.90 -12.48
C CYS A 434 5.70 1.80 -13.55
N MET A 435 5.69 2.70 -14.54
CA MET A 435 4.82 2.64 -15.71
C MET A 435 4.94 1.32 -16.50
N GLY A 436 6.04 0.59 -16.32
CA GLY A 436 6.23 -0.78 -16.77
C GLY A 436 6.88 -1.65 -15.68
N PRO A 437 6.90 -2.99 -15.88
CA PRO A 437 6.31 -3.69 -17.02
C PRO A 437 4.76 -3.73 -16.94
N SER A 438 4.11 -4.05 -18.05
CA SER A 438 2.65 -4.20 -18.15
C SER A 438 2.27 -5.69 -18.28
N ASP A 439 0.96 -5.99 -18.34
CA ASP A 439 0.47 -7.34 -18.61
C ASP A 439 1.20 -7.98 -19.81
N PRO A 440 1.66 -9.24 -19.72
CA PRO A 440 1.38 -10.24 -18.67
C PRO A 440 2.32 -10.21 -17.46
N HIS A 441 3.14 -9.17 -17.27
CA HIS A 441 4.11 -9.10 -16.19
C HIS A 441 3.50 -8.56 -14.89
N PRO A 442 4.02 -8.94 -13.71
CA PRO A 442 3.63 -8.37 -12.43
C PRO A 442 3.85 -6.86 -12.35
N ASN A 443 2.86 -6.14 -11.82
CA ASN A 443 2.96 -4.74 -11.40
C ASN A 443 1.79 -4.40 -10.45
N TRP A 444 1.73 -3.16 -9.96
CA TRP A 444 0.66 -2.63 -9.10
C TRP A 444 -0.28 -1.64 -9.78
N HIS A 445 -0.44 -1.77 -11.10
CA HIS A 445 -1.46 -1.01 -11.83
C HIS A 445 -2.86 -1.40 -11.34
N LEU A 446 -3.77 -0.43 -11.36
CA LEU A 446 -5.11 -0.51 -10.76
C LEU A 446 -5.90 -1.73 -11.23
N GLY A 447 -5.92 -1.99 -12.54
CA GLY A 447 -6.70 -3.07 -13.14
C GLY A 447 -6.10 -4.48 -13.07
N MET A 448 -4.91 -4.63 -12.48
CA MET A 448 -4.23 -5.93 -12.43
C MET A 448 -4.86 -6.88 -11.42
N ARG A 449 -4.68 -8.19 -11.65
CA ARG A 449 -5.18 -9.24 -10.77
C ARG A 449 -4.39 -9.27 -9.46
N GLY A 450 -4.98 -9.81 -8.40
CA GLY A 450 -4.30 -9.83 -7.11
C GLY A 450 -3.05 -10.70 -7.06
N THR A 451 -2.99 -11.79 -7.84
CA THR A 451 -1.77 -12.60 -7.96
C THR A 451 -0.68 -11.90 -8.78
N GLN A 452 -1.05 -11.07 -9.77
CA GLN A 452 -0.10 -10.22 -10.50
C GLN A 452 0.56 -9.22 -9.54
N GLN A 453 -0.23 -8.63 -8.64
CA GLN A 453 0.27 -7.66 -7.67
C GLN A 453 1.20 -8.30 -6.63
N ARG A 454 0.90 -9.50 -6.14
CA ARG A 454 1.83 -10.25 -5.26
C ARG A 454 3.08 -10.73 -6.02
N GLY A 455 2.92 -11.06 -7.30
CA GLY A 455 3.98 -11.59 -8.17
C GLY A 455 5.20 -10.69 -8.32
N VAL A 456 5.06 -9.37 -8.10
CA VAL A 456 6.19 -8.43 -8.08
C VAL A 456 7.25 -8.91 -7.08
N LEU A 457 6.83 -9.21 -5.84
CA LEU A 457 7.77 -9.59 -4.79
C LEU A 457 8.25 -11.04 -4.93
N TRP A 458 7.41 -11.94 -5.48
CA TRP A 458 7.85 -13.30 -5.80
C TRP A 458 9.00 -13.30 -6.82
N ARG A 459 8.96 -12.38 -7.80
CA ARG A 459 10.06 -12.17 -8.75
C ARG A 459 11.33 -11.76 -8.03
N VAL A 460 11.28 -10.68 -7.24
CA VAL A 460 12.42 -10.17 -6.44
C VAL A 460 13.08 -11.31 -5.68
N TRP A 461 12.26 -12.12 -4.99
CA TRP A 461 12.76 -13.26 -4.25
C TRP A 461 13.39 -14.33 -5.13
N LYS A 462 12.70 -14.82 -6.17
CA LYS A 462 13.21 -15.90 -7.03
C LYS A 462 14.52 -15.51 -7.70
N GLU A 463 14.58 -14.27 -8.20
CA GLU A 463 15.71 -13.74 -8.98
C GLU A 463 16.89 -13.28 -8.11
N GLY A 464 16.71 -13.18 -6.79
CA GLY A 464 17.80 -12.92 -5.84
C GLY A 464 18.03 -11.43 -5.53
N GLY A 465 17.03 -10.58 -5.73
CA GLY A 465 17.07 -9.18 -5.31
C GLY A 465 17.17 -9.05 -3.78
N SER A 466 18.01 -8.12 -3.32
CA SER A 466 18.25 -7.83 -1.90
C SER A 466 17.47 -6.63 -1.38
N GLY A 467 16.68 -5.97 -2.22
CA GLY A 467 15.78 -4.88 -1.85
C GLY A 467 14.86 -4.48 -3.00
N PHE A 468 13.91 -3.60 -2.71
CA PHE A 468 12.93 -3.14 -3.66
C PHE A 468 12.62 -1.65 -3.49
N LEU A 469 12.52 -0.92 -4.59
CA LEU A 469 12.13 0.48 -4.58
C LEU A 469 10.78 0.65 -5.29
N TYR A 470 9.90 1.46 -4.73
CA TYR A 470 8.73 1.99 -5.43
C TYR A 470 8.71 3.51 -5.39
N TRP A 471 8.62 4.13 -6.56
CA TRP A 471 8.90 5.55 -6.72
C TRP A 471 7.92 6.47 -5.98
N GLY A 472 6.67 6.04 -5.78
CA GLY A 472 5.64 6.87 -5.15
C GLY A 472 4.39 6.11 -4.72
N THR A 473 3.73 6.59 -3.67
CA THR A 473 2.51 5.97 -3.10
C THR A 473 1.31 6.90 -3.03
N ASN A 474 1.52 8.21 -3.22
CA ASN A 474 0.50 9.26 -3.21
C ASN A 474 0.64 10.21 -4.41
N CYS A 475 1.27 9.79 -5.50
CA CYS A 475 1.57 10.62 -6.67
C CYS A 475 0.36 10.80 -7.61
N TYR A 476 -0.80 11.20 -7.09
CA TYR A 476 -1.97 11.60 -7.89
C TYR A 476 -1.80 13.03 -8.46
N GLU A 477 -2.75 13.49 -9.28
CA GLU A 477 -2.78 14.87 -9.81
C GLU A 477 -2.91 15.89 -8.66
N LYS A 478 -2.36 17.08 -8.89
CA LYS A 478 -2.44 18.19 -7.94
C LYS A 478 -3.89 18.55 -7.62
N SER A 479 -4.18 18.71 -6.33
CA SER A 479 -5.42 19.25 -5.79
C SER A 479 -5.10 20.12 -4.58
N LEU A 480 -5.90 21.16 -4.36
CA LEU A 480 -5.79 22.05 -3.18
C LEU A 480 -6.89 21.80 -2.13
N CYS A 481 -7.64 20.70 -2.27
CA CYS A 481 -8.72 20.33 -1.37
C CYS A 481 -8.56 18.87 -0.91
N PRO A 482 -8.54 18.59 0.42
CA PRO A 482 -8.37 17.24 0.95
C PRO A 482 -9.42 16.25 0.44
N ALA A 483 -10.68 16.69 0.36
CA ALA A 483 -11.83 15.89 -0.05
C ALA A 483 -12.06 15.87 -1.56
N ALA A 484 -11.17 16.45 -2.37
CA ALA A 484 -11.34 16.46 -3.82
C ALA A 484 -11.36 15.03 -4.40
N GLU A 485 -11.99 14.89 -5.57
CA GLU A 485 -11.95 13.64 -6.33
C GLU A 485 -10.51 13.12 -6.52
N ILE A 486 -10.35 11.78 -6.51
CA ILE A 486 -9.07 11.14 -6.84
C ILE A 486 -8.85 11.19 -8.35
N ARG A 487 -7.75 11.80 -8.78
CA ARG A 487 -7.34 11.85 -10.19
C ARG A 487 -5.92 11.35 -10.33
N PHE A 488 -5.70 10.27 -11.08
CA PHE A 488 -4.35 9.76 -11.35
C PHE A 488 -3.61 10.69 -12.32
N ARG A 489 -2.28 10.80 -12.18
CA ARG A 489 -1.44 11.59 -13.09
C ARG A 489 -1.59 11.11 -14.53
N ARG A 490 -1.72 12.06 -15.45
CA ARG A 490 -1.75 11.78 -16.90
C ARG A 490 -0.41 11.22 -17.36
N GLY A 491 -0.47 10.31 -18.35
CA GLY A 491 0.71 9.70 -18.95
C GLY A 491 1.26 8.49 -18.17
N LEU A 492 0.68 8.16 -17.01
CA LEU A 492 1.00 6.95 -16.26
C LEU A 492 -0.19 5.96 -16.31
N PRO A 493 0.07 4.64 -16.26
CA PRO A 493 -0.99 3.66 -16.05
C PRO A 493 -1.78 3.97 -14.78
N PRO A 494 -3.12 3.84 -14.78
CA PRO A 494 -3.91 4.07 -13.57
C PRO A 494 -3.40 3.23 -12.40
N GLY A 495 -3.24 3.87 -11.24
CA GLY A 495 -2.69 3.25 -10.03
C GLY A 495 -1.17 3.32 -9.89
N ASP A 496 -0.40 3.55 -10.95
CA ASP A 496 1.05 3.73 -10.81
C ASP A 496 1.36 5.01 -10.01
N GLY A 497 2.23 4.88 -9.01
CA GLY A 497 2.54 5.93 -8.06
C GLY A 497 1.50 6.17 -6.97
N VAL A 498 0.41 5.39 -6.90
CA VAL A 498 -0.69 5.60 -5.95
C VAL A 498 -1.12 4.28 -5.32
N LEU A 499 -0.90 4.09 -4.02
CA LEU A 499 -1.27 2.89 -3.26
C LEU A 499 -2.18 3.17 -2.06
N PHE A 500 -2.42 4.43 -1.73
CA PHE A 500 -3.43 4.83 -0.76
C PHE A 500 -4.08 6.14 -1.18
N TYR A 501 -5.15 6.49 -0.47
CA TYR A 501 -5.98 7.64 -0.77
C TYR A 501 -6.20 8.51 0.49
N PRO A 502 -6.45 9.82 0.35
CA PRO A 502 -6.86 10.66 1.47
C PRO A 502 -8.21 10.21 2.04
N GLY A 503 -8.31 10.09 3.36
CA GLY A 503 -9.52 9.62 4.04
C GLY A 503 -10.70 10.59 3.89
N GLU A 504 -10.42 11.88 3.76
CA GLU A 504 -11.38 12.96 3.60
C GLU A 504 -12.27 12.78 2.37
N VAL A 505 -11.81 12.03 1.36
CA VAL A 505 -12.57 11.72 0.15
C VAL A 505 -13.73 10.76 0.43
N PHE A 506 -13.56 9.87 1.42
CA PHE A 506 -14.50 8.78 1.68
C PHE A 506 -15.29 8.96 2.97
N THR A 507 -14.73 9.68 3.94
CA THR A 507 -15.31 9.85 5.27
C THR A 507 -15.10 11.28 5.73
N PRO A 508 -16.18 12.09 5.81
CA PRO A 508 -16.10 13.45 6.32
C PRO A 508 -15.44 13.51 7.70
N GLY A 509 -14.46 14.41 7.86
CA GLY A 509 -13.73 14.58 9.12
C GLY A 509 -12.65 13.52 9.40
N SER A 510 -12.53 12.47 8.59
CA SER A 510 -11.41 11.53 8.68
C SER A 510 -10.14 12.17 8.12
N SER A 511 -9.04 12.00 8.83
CA SER A 511 -7.71 12.47 8.40
C SER A 511 -6.70 11.32 8.26
N GLU A 512 -7.17 10.07 8.43
CA GLU A 512 -6.37 8.88 8.26
C GLU A 512 -6.37 8.44 6.78
N PRO A 513 -5.21 8.00 6.25
CA PRO A 513 -5.16 7.45 4.90
C PRO A 513 -6.01 6.19 4.74
N VAL A 514 -6.64 6.05 3.57
CA VAL A 514 -7.41 4.88 3.14
C VAL A 514 -6.53 4.00 2.27
N SER A 515 -6.26 2.77 2.72
CA SER A 515 -5.48 1.79 1.96
C SER A 515 -6.18 1.36 0.67
N SER A 516 -5.42 1.05 -0.36
CA SER A 516 -5.92 0.29 -1.50
C SER A 516 -5.88 -1.22 -1.26
N VAL A 517 -6.67 -1.98 -2.02
CA VAL A 517 -6.56 -3.44 -2.15
C VAL A 517 -5.16 -3.81 -2.61
N ARG A 518 -4.56 -3.00 -3.49
CA ARG A 518 -3.18 -3.17 -3.98
C ARG A 518 -2.17 -3.11 -2.84
N LEU A 519 -2.27 -2.14 -1.94
CA LEU A 519 -1.35 -2.01 -0.81
C LEU A 519 -1.47 -3.19 0.18
N GLU A 520 -2.67 -3.70 0.41
CA GLU A 520 -2.86 -4.94 1.19
C GLU A 520 -2.18 -6.14 0.52
N ARG A 521 -2.23 -6.22 -0.81
CA ARG A 521 -1.57 -7.28 -1.58
C ARG A 521 -0.05 -7.09 -1.65
N VAL A 522 0.46 -5.86 -1.57
CA VAL A 522 1.90 -5.59 -1.35
C VAL A 522 2.31 -6.20 -0.01
N LEU A 523 1.57 -5.93 1.07
CA LEU A 523 1.86 -6.54 2.36
C LEU A 523 1.82 -8.09 2.29
N SER A 524 0.80 -8.65 1.64
CA SER A 524 0.72 -10.11 1.47
C SER A 524 1.93 -10.67 0.72
N GLY A 525 2.42 -9.99 -0.32
CA GLY A 525 3.64 -10.38 -1.02
C GLY A 525 4.89 -10.26 -0.15
N LEU A 526 5.03 -9.20 0.65
CA LEU A 526 6.16 -9.06 1.59
C LEU A 526 6.14 -10.15 2.66
N GLN A 527 4.94 -10.55 3.13
CA GLN A 527 4.79 -11.67 4.06
C GLN A 527 5.15 -13.00 3.40
N ASP A 528 4.74 -13.26 2.15
CA ASP A 528 5.14 -14.49 1.41
C ASP A 528 6.67 -14.65 1.37
N LEU A 529 7.40 -13.55 1.26
CA LEU A 529 8.85 -13.56 1.28
C LEU A 529 9.41 -14.03 2.62
N GLU A 530 8.77 -13.70 3.74
CA GLU A 530 9.18 -14.20 5.06
C GLU A 530 8.96 -15.71 5.19
N TYR A 531 7.89 -16.25 4.59
CA TYR A 531 7.69 -17.70 4.50
C TYR A 531 8.79 -18.37 3.68
N LEU A 532 9.14 -17.79 2.54
CA LEU A 532 10.16 -18.34 1.67
C LEU A 532 11.55 -18.25 2.31
N ASN A 533 11.84 -17.18 3.05
CA ASN A 533 13.03 -17.04 3.90
C ASN A 533 13.08 -18.12 4.98
N LEU A 534 11.98 -18.36 5.68
CA LEU A 534 11.88 -19.42 6.68
C LEU A 534 12.23 -20.78 6.06
N TYR A 535 11.62 -21.13 4.93
CA TYR A 535 11.91 -22.39 4.24
C TYR A 535 13.37 -22.46 3.76
N ALA A 536 13.90 -21.37 3.21
CA ALA A 536 15.30 -21.29 2.78
C ALA A 536 16.29 -21.41 3.95
N SER A 537 15.93 -20.97 5.15
CA SER A 537 16.76 -21.14 6.35
C SER A 537 16.87 -22.61 6.78
N CYS A 538 15.84 -23.42 6.53
CA CYS A 538 15.83 -24.84 6.85
C CYS A 538 16.45 -25.72 5.75
N PHE A 539 16.20 -25.38 4.46
CA PHE A 539 16.50 -26.28 3.34
C PHE A 539 17.38 -25.64 2.23
N GLY A 540 17.75 -24.37 2.38
CA GLY A 540 18.52 -23.61 1.39
C GLY A 540 17.65 -22.95 0.31
N LYS A 541 18.21 -21.88 -0.30
CA LYS A 541 17.55 -21.11 -1.37
C LYS A 541 17.12 -21.97 -2.58
N PRO A 542 17.93 -22.93 -3.09
CA PRO A 542 17.52 -23.75 -4.23
C PRO A 542 16.26 -24.59 -3.96
N ALA A 543 16.11 -25.11 -2.74
CA ALA A 543 14.92 -25.86 -2.33
C ALA A 543 13.68 -24.94 -2.23
N SER A 544 13.85 -23.72 -1.72
CA SER A 544 12.78 -22.71 -1.67
C SER A 544 12.31 -22.29 -3.08
N VAL A 545 13.23 -22.14 -4.04
CA VAL A 545 12.87 -21.89 -5.45
C VAL A 545 12.13 -23.10 -6.04
N ALA A 546 12.62 -24.31 -5.83
CA ALA A 546 11.94 -25.53 -6.29
C ALA A 546 10.52 -25.67 -5.68
N LEU A 547 10.31 -25.20 -4.45
CA LEU A 547 9.00 -25.16 -3.82
C LEU A 547 8.02 -24.20 -4.53
N LEU A 548 8.47 -22.99 -4.88
CA LEU A 548 7.64 -22.03 -5.65
C LEU A 548 7.17 -22.64 -6.97
N GLU A 549 8.06 -23.35 -7.66
CA GLU A 549 7.77 -24.02 -8.92
C GLU A 549 6.86 -25.24 -8.72
N LYS A 550 7.13 -26.08 -7.71
CA LYS A 550 6.32 -27.26 -7.35
C LYS A 550 4.88 -26.90 -7.02
N CYS A 551 4.67 -25.82 -6.25
CA CYS A 551 3.35 -25.33 -5.88
C CYS A 551 2.68 -24.49 -6.99
N GLY A 552 3.39 -24.20 -8.08
CA GLY A 552 2.88 -23.41 -9.20
C GLY A 552 2.65 -21.93 -8.88
N VAL A 553 3.26 -21.41 -7.79
CA VAL A 553 3.08 -20.02 -7.37
C VAL A 553 3.73 -19.06 -8.36
N TYR A 554 5.01 -19.28 -8.67
CA TYR A 554 5.77 -18.42 -9.58
C TYR A 554 6.85 -19.22 -10.31
N LEU A 555 6.75 -19.30 -11.64
CA LEU A 555 7.72 -19.94 -12.53
C LEU A 555 8.57 -18.90 -13.28
N GLY A 556 8.07 -17.68 -13.44
CA GLY A 556 8.76 -16.58 -14.10
C GLY A 556 7.82 -15.40 -14.36
N PRO A 557 8.31 -14.30 -14.95
CA PRO A 557 7.58 -13.04 -15.06
C PRO A 557 6.32 -13.09 -15.94
N GLU A 558 6.12 -14.14 -16.74
CA GLU A 558 4.88 -14.33 -17.52
C GLU A 558 4.11 -15.60 -17.09
N ARG A 559 4.63 -16.33 -16.10
CA ARG A 559 4.12 -17.65 -15.69
C ARG A 559 4.05 -17.74 -14.17
N TYR A 560 2.89 -17.44 -13.62
CA TYR A 560 2.62 -17.49 -12.19
C TYR A 560 1.14 -17.79 -11.96
N THR A 561 0.79 -18.16 -10.73
CA THR A 561 -0.56 -18.62 -10.40
C THR A 561 -1.62 -17.54 -10.66
N GLN A 562 -2.78 -17.96 -11.15
CA GLN A 562 -4.00 -17.15 -11.19
C GLN A 562 -4.93 -17.49 -10.01
N ASP A 563 -4.63 -18.57 -9.29
CA ASP A 563 -5.42 -19.09 -8.18
C ASP A 563 -4.71 -18.85 -6.84
N HIS A 564 -5.49 -18.42 -5.86
CA HIS A 564 -5.03 -18.26 -4.48
C HIS A 564 -4.59 -19.60 -3.86
N ALA A 565 -5.22 -20.70 -4.26
CA ALA A 565 -4.96 -22.03 -3.68
C ALA A 565 -3.50 -22.47 -3.77
N ALA A 566 -2.77 -22.06 -4.83
CA ALA A 566 -1.34 -22.32 -4.96
C ALA A 566 -0.51 -21.67 -3.84
N ILE A 567 -0.91 -20.48 -3.40
CA ILE A 567 -0.24 -19.72 -2.32
C ILE A 567 -0.51 -20.42 -0.98
N ASP A 568 -1.75 -20.83 -0.73
CA ASP A 568 -2.11 -21.58 0.49
C ASP A 568 -1.39 -22.93 0.57
N ALA A 569 -1.28 -23.63 -0.57
CA ALA A 569 -0.53 -24.88 -0.67
C ALA A 569 0.96 -24.67 -0.34
N MET A 570 1.59 -23.63 -0.90
CA MET A 570 2.97 -23.28 -0.58
C MET A 570 3.15 -22.98 0.92
N ARG A 571 2.32 -22.11 1.49
CA ARG A 571 2.42 -21.74 2.92
C ARG A 571 2.21 -22.95 3.83
N THR A 572 1.26 -23.82 3.49
CA THR A 572 0.99 -25.07 4.23
C THR A 572 2.18 -26.03 4.16
N GLU A 573 2.79 -26.21 2.99
CA GLU A 573 3.99 -27.05 2.83
C GLU A 573 5.16 -26.51 3.66
N ILE A 574 5.34 -25.18 3.68
CA ILE A 574 6.38 -24.52 4.50
C ILE A 574 6.15 -24.82 5.98
N TYR A 575 4.93 -24.60 6.47
CA TYR A 575 4.58 -24.89 7.85
C TYR A 575 4.84 -26.36 8.22
N CYS A 576 4.34 -27.31 7.42
CA CYS A 576 4.50 -28.75 7.68
C CYS A 576 5.98 -29.19 7.66
N SER A 577 6.77 -28.67 6.71
CA SER A 577 8.17 -29.06 6.54
C SER A 577 9.08 -28.47 7.61
N CYS A 578 8.91 -27.19 7.92
CA CYS A 578 9.76 -26.51 8.90
C CYS A 578 9.48 -27.00 10.33
N ARG A 579 8.23 -27.33 10.67
CA ARG A 579 7.88 -27.94 11.97
C ARG A 579 8.51 -29.32 12.17
N SER A 580 8.76 -30.07 11.10
CA SER A 580 9.38 -31.39 11.17
C SER A 580 10.89 -31.33 11.32
N SER A 581 11.49 -30.15 11.11
CA SER A 581 12.93 -29.91 11.12
C SER A 581 13.42 -29.19 12.39
N SER A 582 12.49 -28.56 13.12
CA SER A 582 12.66 -28.04 14.49
C SER A 582 12.43 -29.13 15.53
#